data_AF-A0AAU5X5G3-F1
#
_entry.id   AF-A0AAU5X5G3-F1
#
_cell.length_a   1.000
_cell.length_b   1.000
_cell.length_c   1.000
_cell.angle_alpha   90.00
_cell.angle_beta   90.00
_cell.angle_gamma   90.00
#
_symmetry.space_group_name_H-M   'P 1'
#
loop_
_entity.id
_entity.type
_entity.pdbx_description
1 polymer ?
#
loop_
_entity_poly.entity_id
_entity_poly.type
_entity_poly.pdbx_seq_one_letter_code
_entity_poly.pdbx_strand_id
1 'polypeptide(L)'
;MSTETWPLVYGMLSAYCLAGCLMEHFAVFSGWTAVGSEEFEAVQTAQGRGSGVVYVLPKLALTALVIVLLVVAPDGMPSWALWAGLAALTVSWAVSAFVDVPLQRRLRRTADRRGIERLVRTDRFRVAAMAVHFGFAIVVVASI
;
A
#
# COMPACT_ATOMS: atom_id res chain seq x y z
N MET A 1 -9.98 19.09 15.38
CA MET A 1 -9.95 19.21 13.91
C MET A 1 -11.31 19.65 13.45
N SER A 2 -11.41 20.57 12.48
CA SER A 2 -12.69 20.90 11.86
C SER A 2 -13.18 19.73 11.00
N THR A 3 -14.49 19.67 10.72
CA THR A 3 -15.11 18.66 9.87
C THR A 3 -14.45 18.57 8.49
N GLU A 4 -14.02 19.70 7.94
CA GLU A 4 -13.32 19.79 6.65
C GLU A 4 -11.86 19.27 6.68
N THR A 5 -11.23 19.22 7.86
CA THR A 5 -9.82 18.77 7.96
C THR A 5 -9.72 17.25 7.78
N TRP A 6 -10.72 16.49 8.24
CA TRP A 6 -10.68 15.02 8.23
C TRP A 6 -10.53 14.43 6.83
N PRO A 7 -11.34 14.81 5.84
CA PRO A 7 -11.27 14.23 4.51
C PRO A 7 -9.99 14.62 3.77
N LEU A 8 -9.48 15.85 3.99
CA LEU A 8 -8.21 16.29 3.41
C LEU A 8 -7.05 15.43 3.91
N VAL A 9 -6.94 15.23 5.23
CA VAL A 9 -5.90 14.38 5.81
C VAL A 9 -6.03 12.94 5.30
N TYR A 10 -7.26 12.41 5.24
CA TYR A 10 -7.52 11.08 4.71
C TYR A 10 -7.13 10.94 3.24
N GLY A 11 -7.53 11.89 2.39
CA GLY A 11 -7.21 11.92 0.97
C GLY A 11 -5.71 12.03 0.70
N MET A 12 -5.01 12.92 1.42
CA MET A 12 -3.56 13.09 1.29
C MET A 12 -2.80 11.83 1.70
N LEU A 13 -3.18 11.22 2.84
CA LEU A 13 -2.52 10.00 3.31
C LEU A 13 -2.82 8.81 2.40
N SER A 14 -4.03 8.73 1.84
CA SER A 14 -4.41 7.73 0.83
C SER A 14 -3.61 7.88 -0.46
N ALA A 15 -3.46 9.11 -0.97
CA ALA A 15 -2.65 9.42 -2.14
C ALA A 15 -1.18 9.07 -1.91
N TYR A 16 -0.64 9.43 -0.74
CA TYR A 16 0.73 9.09 -0.35
C TYR A 16 0.97 7.58 -0.32
N CYS A 17 0.04 6.81 0.27
CA CYS A 17 0.14 5.36 0.31
C CYS A 17 0.00 4.73 -1.09
N LEU A 18 -0.87 5.27 -1.95
CA LEU A 18 -0.95 4.84 -3.34
C LEU A 18 0.37 5.08 -4.07
N ALA A 19 0.97 6.27 -3.93
CA ALA A 19 2.27 6.58 -4.52
C ALA A 19 3.37 5.63 -4.04
N GLY A 20 3.42 5.33 -2.73
CA GLY A 20 4.36 4.35 -2.17
C GLY A 20 4.16 2.94 -2.75
N CYS A 21 2.90 2.51 -2.89
CA CYS A 21 2.56 1.22 -3.50
C CYS A 21 2.98 1.15 -4.97
N LEU A 22 2.77 2.22 -5.74
CA LEU A 22 3.17 2.31 -7.16
C LEU A 22 4.69 2.35 -7.30
N MET A 23 5.39 3.06 -6.42
CA MET A 23 6.85 3.09 -6.38
C MET A 23 7.43 1.68 -6.14
N GLU A 24 6.90 0.94 -5.17
CA GLU A 24 7.34 -0.44 -4.94
C GLU A 24 7.12 -1.32 -6.19
N HIS A 25 5.95 -1.22 -6.82
CA HIS A 25 5.60 -2.02 -7.99
C HIS A 25 6.49 -1.71 -9.21
N PHE A 26 6.54 -0.42 -9.59
CA PHE A 26 7.13 0.01 -10.85
C PHE A 26 8.61 0.33 -10.80
N ALA A 27 9.16 0.68 -9.63
CA ALA A 27 10.57 1.04 -9.50
C ALA A 27 11.36 -0.01 -8.72
N VAL A 28 10.82 -0.52 -7.61
CA VAL A 28 11.56 -1.44 -6.74
C VAL A 28 11.52 -2.87 -7.28
N PHE A 29 10.35 -3.50 -7.32
CA PHE A 29 10.22 -4.93 -7.68
C PHE A 29 10.54 -5.20 -9.16
N SER A 30 10.21 -4.30 -10.06
CA SER A 30 10.59 -4.39 -11.48
C SER A 30 12.12 -4.30 -11.67
N GLY A 31 12.77 -3.38 -10.95
CA GLY A 31 14.21 -3.11 -11.02
C GLY A 31 15.06 -4.27 -10.50
N TRP A 32 14.53 -5.10 -9.61
CA TRP A 32 15.18 -6.31 -9.10
C TRP A 32 15.63 -7.28 -10.19
N THR A 33 14.98 -7.27 -11.37
CA THR A 33 15.38 -8.12 -12.51
C THR A 33 16.71 -7.74 -13.14
N ALA A 34 17.22 -6.53 -12.86
CA ALA A 34 18.49 -6.00 -13.35
C ALA A 34 19.63 -6.09 -12.32
N VAL A 35 19.35 -6.56 -11.10
CA VAL A 35 20.34 -6.69 -10.03
C VAL A 35 21.04 -8.04 -10.13
N GLY A 36 22.37 -8.06 -9.98
CA GLY A 36 23.15 -9.29 -9.92
C GLY A 36 22.80 -10.13 -8.69
N SER A 37 22.99 -11.44 -8.78
CA SER A 37 22.63 -12.36 -7.69
C SER A 37 23.45 -12.15 -6.42
N GLU A 38 24.69 -11.68 -6.55
CA GLU A 38 25.60 -11.43 -5.44
C GLU A 38 25.17 -10.20 -4.61
N GLU A 39 24.70 -9.15 -5.27
CA GLU A 39 24.28 -7.91 -4.62
C GLU A 39 22.80 -7.93 -4.20
N PHE A 40 22.02 -8.90 -4.68
CA PHE A 40 20.57 -8.95 -4.53
C PHE A 40 20.10 -8.84 -3.08
N GLU A 41 20.70 -9.61 -2.16
CA GLU A 41 20.30 -9.60 -0.75
C GLU A 41 20.55 -8.23 -0.10
N ALA A 42 21.69 -7.60 -0.39
CA ALA A 42 22.04 -6.29 0.15
C ALA A 42 21.08 -5.21 -0.38
N VAL A 43 20.83 -5.21 -1.70
CA VAL A 43 19.91 -4.26 -2.34
C VAL A 43 18.48 -4.44 -1.81
N GLN A 44 17.98 -5.67 -1.77
CA GLN A 44 16.64 -5.97 -1.28
C GLN A 44 16.48 -5.57 0.19
N THR A 45 17.49 -5.81 1.03
CA THR A 45 17.44 -5.47 2.46
C THR A 45 17.42 -3.96 2.67
N ALA A 46 18.27 -3.22 1.93
CA ALA A 46 18.28 -1.76 1.98
C ALA A 46 16.95 -1.16 1.52
N GLN A 47 16.44 -1.62 0.37
CA GLN A 47 15.16 -1.15 -0.17
C GLN A 47 13.97 -1.59 0.68
N GLY A 48 14.01 -2.77 1.29
CA GLY A 48 12.99 -3.25 2.22
C GLY A 48 12.90 -2.41 3.50
N ARG A 49 14.04 -1.97 4.05
CA ARG A 49 14.07 -1.00 5.17
C ARG A 49 13.45 0.34 4.76
N GLY A 50 13.84 0.87 3.60
CA GLY A 50 13.29 2.11 3.07
C GLY A 50 11.77 2.03 2.86
N SER A 51 11.30 0.97 2.21
CA SER A 51 9.87 0.76 1.93
C SER A 51 9.06 0.51 3.20
N GLY A 52 9.66 -0.14 4.22
CA GLY A 52 9.04 -0.28 5.54
C GLY A 52 8.73 1.08 6.19
N VAL A 53 9.68 2.01 6.14
CA VAL A 53 9.53 3.35 6.73
C VAL A 53 8.62 4.25 5.88
N VAL A 54 8.84 4.26 4.57
CA VAL A 54 8.19 5.20 3.63
C VAL A 54 6.79 4.75 3.24
N TYR A 55 6.46 3.46 3.29
CA TYR A 55 5.16 2.98 2.84
C TYR A 55 4.40 2.17 3.90
N VAL A 56 5.05 1.18 4.53
CA VAL A 56 4.34 0.28 5.46
C VAL A 56 3.85 1.04 6.70
N LEU A 57 4.68 1.91 7.29
CA LEU A 57 4.28 2.74 8.43
C LEU A 57 3.14 3.72 8.08
N PRO A 58 3.21 4.51 6.99
CA PRO A 58 2.10 5.34 6.54
C PRO A 58 0.83 4.55 6.22
N LYS A 59 0.93 3.36 5.64
CA LYS A 59 -0.23 2.49 5.39
C LYS A 59 -0.88 1.98 6.68
N LEU A 60 -0.09 1.70 7.72
CA LEU A 60 -0.62 1.38 9.05
C LEU A 60 -1.35 2.59 9.65
N ALA A 61 -0.75 3.78 9.56
CA ALA A 61 -1.37 5.03 10.00
C ALA A 61 -2.68 5.30 9.24
N LEU A 62 -2.72 5.05 7.93
CA LEU A 62 -3.92 5.17 7.10
C LEU A 62 -5.01 4.21 7.56
N THR A 63 -4.65 2.95 7.84
CA THR A 63 -5.59 1.95 8.34
C THR A 63 -6.19 2.37 9.68
N ALA A 64 -5.35 2.86 10.60
CA ALA A 64 -5.80 3.39 11.88
C ALA A 64 -6.70 4.62 11.70
N LEU A 65 -6.35 5.55 10.80
CA LEU A 65 -7.15 6.73 10.49
C LEU A 65 -8.55 6.35 9.98
N VAL A 66 -8.65 5.39 9.05
CA VAL A 66 -9.96 4.92 8.55
C VAL A 66 -10.81 4.35 9.68
N ILE A 67 -10.22 3.58 10.59
CA ILE A 67 -10.93 3.05 11.77
C ILE A 67 -11.41 4.20 12.67
N VAL A 68 -10.57 5.21 12.92
CA VAL A 68 -10.95 6.39 13.71
C VAL A 68 -12.11 7.13 13.03
N LEU A 69 -12.08 7.33 11.72
CA LEU A 69 -13.14 8.00 10.97
C LEU A 69 -14.47 7.23 11.03
N LEU A 70 -14.41 5.90 11.01
CA LEU A 70 -15.60 5.05 11.17
C LEU A 70 -16.19 5.13 12.59
N VAL A 71 -15.36 5.31 13.62
CA VAL A 71 -15.80 5.40 15.01
C VAL A 71 -16.30 6.80 15.37
N VAL A 72 -15.56 7.83 14.98
CA VAL A 72 -15.92 9.25 15.23
C VAL A 72 -17.11 9.66 14.38
N ALA A 73 -17.23 9.08 13.17
CA ALA A 73 -18.28 9.36 12.19
C ALA A 73 -18.54 10.87 12.01
N PRO A 74 -17.57 11.65 11.51
CA PRO A 74 -17.76 13.09 11.29
C PRO A 74 -18.95 13.35 10.36
N ASP A 75 -19.74 14.37 10.69
CA ASP A 75 -20.91 14.76 9.88
C ASP A 75 -20.50 15.05 8.43
N GLY A 76 -21.33 14.61 7.48
CA GLY A 76 -21.10 14.80 6.04
C GLY A 76 -20.20 13.75 5.38
N MET A 77 -19.52 12.88 6.14
CA MET A 77 -18.70 11.82 5.54
C MET A 77 -19.53 10.56 5.23
N PRO A 78 -19.52 10.06 3.97
CA PRO A 78 -20.25 8.85 3.61
C PRO A 78 -19.59 7.60 4.21
N SER A 79 -20.21 7.03 5.26
CA SER A 79 -19.70 5.85 5.98
C SER A 79 -19.54 4.61 5.10
N TRP A 80 -20.39 4.45 4.08
CA TRP A 80 -20.29 3.35 3.12
C TRP A 80 -18.97 3.38 2.35
N ALA A 81 -18.48 4.58 1.99
CA ALA A 81 -17.24 4.76 1.25
C ALA A 81 -16.03 4.49 2.16
N LEU A 82 -16.11 4.83 3.45
CA LEU A 82 -15.10 4.48 4.44
C LEU A 82 -15.00 2.95 4.64
N TRP A 83 -16.14 2.25 4.74
CA TRP A 83 -16.16 0.79 4.82
C TRP A 83 -15.63 0.11 3.55
N ALA A 84 -16.03 0.59 2.37
CA ALA A 84 -15.55 0.06 1.10
C ALA A 84 -14.03 0.32 0.93
N GLY A 85 -13.56 1.51 1.31
CA GLY A 85 -12.14 1.84 1.38
C GLY A 85 -11.37 0.95 2.34
N LEU A 86 -11.91 0.67 3.53
CA LEU A 86 -11.30 -0.24 4.49
C LEU A 86 -11.20 -1.66 3.94
N ALA A 87 -12.27 -2.17 3.31
CA ALA A 87 -12.27 -3.50 2.70
C ALA A 87 -11.17 -3.61 1.62
N ALA A 88 -11.02 -2.59 0.77
CA ALA A 88 -9.96 -2.53 -0.22
C ALA A 88 -8.55 -2.50 0.42
N LEU A 89 -8.36 -1.73 1.51
CA LEU A 89 -7.11 -1.76 2.30
C LEU A 89 -6.85 -3.14 2.90
N THR A 90 -7.86 -3.83 3.42
CA THR A 90 -7.73 -5.18 3.97
C THR A 90 -7.28 -6.17 2.90
N VAL A 91 -7.84 -6.10 1.69
CA VAL A 91 -7.37 -6.92 0.55
C VAL A 91 -5.91 -6.60 0.23
N SER A 92 -5.54 -5.32 0.20
CA SER A 92 -4.15 -4.89 -0.03
C SER A 92 -3.19 -5.45 1.04
N TRP A 93 -3.60 -5.45 2.32
CA TRP A 93 -2.85 -6.06 3.41
C TRP A 93 -2.75 -7.58 3.29
N ALA A 94 -3.83 -8.26 2.91
CA ALA A 94 -3.84 -9.70 2.73
C ALA A 94 -2.88 -10.14 1.63
N VAL A 95 -2.87 -9.46 0.48
CA VAL A 95 -1.90 -9.74 -0.59
C VAL A 95 -0.47 -9.55 -0.10
N SER A 96 -0.18 -8.46 0.62
CA SER A 96 1.15 -8.24 1.21
C SER A 96 1.56 -9.36 2.18
N ALA A 97 0.70 -9.70 3.14
CA ALA A 97 1.03 -10.61 4.22
C ALA A 97 1.15 -12.07 3.73
N PHE A 98 0.27 -12.50 2.83
CA PHE A 98 0.18 -13.90 2.42
C PHE A 98 0.91 -14.21 1.11
N VAL A 99 1.18 -13.22 0.27
CA VAL A 99 1.81 -13.43 -1.05
C VAL A 99 3.16 -12.73 -1.15
N ASP A 100 3.19 -11.41 -0.98
CA ASP A 100 4.40 -10.63 -1.28
C ASP A 100 5.51 -10.87 -0.25
N VAL A 101 5.21 -10.79 1.05
CA VAL A 101 6.21 -10.96 2.13
C VAL A 101 6.84 -12.36 2.11
N PRO A 102 6.09 -13.48 2.00
CA PRO A 102 6.69 -14.80 1.86
C PRO A 102 7.57 -14.93 0.63
N LEU A 103 7.11 -14.39 -0.52
CA LEU A 103 7.85 -14.45 -1.77
C LEU A 103 9.15 -13.63 -1.71
N GLN A 104 9.09 -12.42 -1.16
CA GLN A 104 10.26 -11.58 -0.90
C GLN A 104 11.28 -12.25 0.03
N ARG A 105 10.82 -12.94 1.09
CA ARG A 105 11.71 -13.67 2.01
C ARG A 105 12.42 -14.84 1.30
N ARG A 106 11.71 -15.54 0.41
CA ARG A 106 12.31 -16.60 -0.42
C ARG A 106 13.32 -16.01 -1.41
N LEU A 107 12.94 -14.95 -2.11
CA LEU A 107 13.77 -14.28 -3.11
C LEU A 107 15.08 -13.77 -2.55
N ARG A 108 15.08 -13.25 -1.32
CA ARG A 108 16.30 -12.76 -0.66
C ARG A 108 17.42 -13.79 -0.62
N ARG A 109 17.08 -15.08 -0.56
CA ARG A 109 18.06 -16.17 -0.50
C ARG A 109 18.41 -16.76 -1.87
N THR A 110 17.52 -16.62 -2.85
CA THR A 110 17.66 -17.33 -4.14
C THR A 110 17.97 -16.43 -5.31
N ALA A 111 17.69 -15.12 -5.23
CA ALA A 111 17.78 -14.17 -6.34
C ALA A 111 17.12 -14.70 -7.64
N ASP A 112 16.06 -15.50 -7.50
CA ASP A 112 15.46 -16.22 -8.62
C ASP A 112 14.62 -15.26 -9.48
N ARG A 113 15.08 -15.02 -10.70
CA ARG A 113 14.42 -14.12 -11.66
C ARG A 113 12.95 -14.48 -11.93
N ARG A 114 12.63 -15.77 -12.04
CA ARG A 114 11.23 -16.20 -12.24
C ARG A 114 10.36 -15.90 -11.02
N GLY A 115 10.95 -15.97 -9.82
CA GLY A 115 10.29 -15.56 -8.59
C GLY A 115 10.03 -14.05 -8.54
N ILE A 116 10.95 -13.22 -9.05
CA ILE A 116 10.80 -11.76 -9.13
C ILE A 116 9.67 -11.40 -10.11
N GLU A 117 9.64 -12.01 -11.30
CA GLU A 117 8.55 -11.80 -12.26
C GLU A 117 7.19 -12.23 -11.69
N ARG A 118 7.16 -13.33 -10.94
CA ARG A 118 5.95 -13.77 -10.24
C ARG A 118 5.51 -12.74 -9.19
N LEU A 119 6.47 -12.15 -8.44
CA LEU A 119 6.19 -11.12 -7.44
C LEU A 119 5.56 -9.90 -8.09
N VAL A 120 6.15 -9.36 -9.16
CA VAL A 120 5.59 -8.22 -9.89
C VAL A 120 4.18 -8.54 -10.39
N ARG A 121 3.95 -9.74 -10.93
CA ARG A 121 2.62 -10.14 -11.42
C ARG A 121 1.60 -10.26 -10.30
N THR A 122 1.96 -10.71 -9.11
CA THR A 122 1.01 -10.82 -7.98
C THR A 122 0.79 -9.47 -7.30
N ASP A 123 1.81 -8.63 -7.25
CA ASP A 123 1.77 -7.31 -6.63
C ASP A 123 0.75 -6.36 -7.30
N ARG A 124 0.40 -6.58 -8.58
CA ARG A 124 -0.67 -5.84 -9.26
C ARG A 124 -2.01 -5.89 -8.52
N PHE A 125 -2.30 -6.98 -7.79
CA PHE A 125 -3.53 -7.09 -7.00
C PHE A 125 -3.51 -6.14 -5.81
N ARG A 126 -2.34 -5.98 -5.18
CA ARG A 126 -2.12 -5.02 -4.09
C ARG A 126 -2.25 -3.58 -4.60
N VAL A 127 -1.68 -3.27 -5.76
CA VAL A 127 -1.79 -1.97 -6.43
C VAL A 127 -3.23 -1.66 -6.78
N ALA A 128 -3.94 -2.60 -7.42
CA ALA A 128 -5.35 -2.43 -7.76
C ALA A 128 -6.22 -2.17 -6.52
N ALA A 129 -6.00 -2.94 -5.43
CA ALA A 129 -6.70 -2.73 -4.18
C ALA A 129 -6.41 -1.34 -3.56
N MET A 130 -5.17 -0.87 -3.61
CA MET A 130 -4.81 0.47 -3.13
C MET A 130 -5.42 1.58 -4.02
N ALA A 131 -5.49 1.38 -5.33
CA ALA A 131 -6.13 2.32 -6.24
C ALA A 131 -7.65 2.39 -6.01
N VAL A 132 -8.30 1.25 -5.77
CA VAL A 132 -9.72 1.20 -5.38
C VAL A 132 -9.96 1.92 -4.05
N HIS A 133 -9.11 1.68 -3.04
CA HIS A 133 -9.17 2.42 -1.79
C HIS A 133 -9.08 3.93 -2.01
N PHE A 134 -8.10 4.38 -2.79
CA PHE A 134 -7.94 5.80 -3.11
C PHE A 134 -9.16 6.38 -3.85
N GLY A 135 -9.78 5.60 -4.74
CA GLY A 135 -11.04 5.98 -5.37
C GLY A 135 -12.14 6.28 -4.35
N PHE A 136 -12.29 5.46 -3.31
CA PHE A 136 -13.23 5.74 -2.21
C PHE A 136 -12.81 6.93 -1.35
N ALA A 137 -11.50 7.16 -1.18
CA ALA A 137 -11.02 8.37 -0.52
C ALA A 137 -11.41 9.65 -1.29
N ILE A 138 -11.35 9.62 -2.63
CA ILE A 138 -11.83 10.73 -3.48
C ILE A 138 -13.34 10.93 -3.30
N VAL A 139 -14.14 9.86 -3.26
CA VAL A 139 -15.59 9.96 -3.01
C VAL A 139 -15.87 10.68 -1.69
N VAL A 140 -15.15 10.31 -0.63
CA VAL A 140 -15.27 10.97 0.68
C VAL A 140 -14.89 12.45 0.61
N VAL A 141 -13.79 12.79 -0.08
CA VAL A 141 -13.33 14.18 -0.25
C VAL A 141 -14.31 15.01 -1.08
N ALA A 142 -14.95 14.42 -2.09
CA ALA A 142 -15.89 15.11 -2.98
C ALA A 142 -17.31 15.24 -2.40
N SER A 143 -17.59 14.63 -1.25
CA SER A 143 -18.92 14.62 -0.62
C SER A 143 -19.12 15.72 0.43
N ILE A 144 -18.13 16.59 0.62
CA ILE A 144 -18.09 17.66 1.63
C ILE A 144 -18.37 19.01 0.97
#